data_AF-A0A376MUK0-F1
#
_entry.id   AF-A0A376MUK0-F1
#
_cell.length_a   1.000
_cell.length_b   1.000
_cell.length_c   1.000
_cell.angle_alpha   90.00
_cell.angle_beta   90.00
_cell.angle_gamma   90.00
#
_symmetry.space_group_name_H-M   'P 1'
#
loop_
_entity.id
_entity.type
_entity.pdbx_description
1 polymer ?
#
loop_
_entity_poly.entity_id
_entity_poly.type
_entity_poly.pdbx_seq_one_letter_code
_entity_poly.pdbx_strand_id
1 'polypeptide(L)'
;MLSHSRGSDLDNLAANNNTRRLVIHPATDTTEAVMESDTSLRLRAQSAWDGLSVAGPSGAYEYFARSASGLVRDARAHQPVTGHSHRLHPVSRR
;
A
#
# COMPACT_ATOMS: atom_id res chain seq x y z
N MET A 1 3.20 -0.12 -21.96
CA MET A 1 3.63 -1.13 -20.96
C MET A 1 3.87 -0.43 -19.63
N LEU A 2 3.32 -0.94 -18.52
CA LEU A 2 3.33 -0.25 -17.22
C LEU A 2 4.75 0.07 -16.70
N SER A 3 5.74 -0.78 -16.94
CA SER A 3 7.13 -0.60 -16.48
C SER A 3 7.82 0.65 -17.04
N HIS A 4 7.42 1.12 -18.23
CA HIS A 4 8.08 2.21 -18.96
C HIS A 4 7.22 3.46 -19.14
N SER A 5 5.91 3.36 -18.88
CA SER A 5 4.97 4.48 -18.99
C SER A 5 5.29 5.58 -17.99
N ARG A 6 5.03 6.84 -18.35
CA ARG A 6 5.26 8.04 -17.52
C ARG A 6 4.13 9.04 -17.69
N GLY A 7 3.95 9.93 -16.73
CA GLY A 7 2.94 10.99 -16.78
C GLY A 7 1.55 10.46 -17.12
N SER A 8 0.88 11.07 -18.10
CA SER A 8 -0.49 10.75 -18.48
C SER A 8 -0.69 9.32 -19.01
N ASP A 9 0.30 8.73 -19.68
CA ASP A 9 0.23 7.32 -20.11
C ASP A 9 0.19 6.38 -18.90
N LEU A 10 1.00 6.68 -17.88
CA LEU A 10 0.98 5.94 -16.62
C LEU A 10 -0.35 6.15 -15.87
N ASP A 11 -0.88 7.36 -15.86
CA ASP A 11 -2.17 7.66 -15.21
C ASP A 11 -3.31 6.87 -15.86
N ASN A 12 -3.34 6.81 -17.19
CA ASN A 12 -4.34 6.04 -17.94
C ASN A 12 -4.22 4.53 -17.68
N LEU A 13 -3.00 3.99 -17.65
CA LEU A 13 -2.78 2.58 -17.35
C LEU A 13 -3.14 2.24 -15.89
N ALA A 14 -2.84 3.12 -14.94
CA ALA A 14 -3.19 2.93 -13.54
C ALA A 14 -4.71 2.99 -13.32
N ALA A 15 -5.41 3.86 -14.07
CA ALA A 15 -6.86 3.98 -14.00
C ALA A 15 -7.60 2.69 -14.37
N ASN A 16 -7.04 1.87 -15.28
CA ASN A 16 -7.59 0.54 -15.59
C ASN A 16 -7.66 -0.40 -14.38
N ASN A 17 -6.81 -0.17 -13.37
CA ASN A 17 -6.77 -0.94 -12.12
C ASN A 17 -7.40 -0.16 -10.95
N ASN A 18 -8.29 0.80 -11.23
CA ASN A 18 -8.90 1.70 -10.23
C ASN A 18 -7.88 2.42 -9.32
N THR A 19 -6.66 2.63 -9.81
CA THR A 19 -5.61 3.34 -9.08
C THR A 19 -5.41 4.72 -9.68
N ARG A 20 -5.62 5.77 -8.88
CA ARG A 20 -5.40 7.16 -9.29
C ARG A 20 -4.21 7.77 -8.58
N ARG A 21 -3.52 8.70 -9.26
CA ARG A 21 -2.45 9.50 -8.68
C ARG A 21 -2.96 10.28 -7.47
N LEU A 22 -2.25 10.18 -6.35
CA LEU A 22 -2.60 10.91 -5.14
C LEU A 22 -2.00 12.31 -5.13
N VAL A 23 -2.72 13.23 -4.50
CA VAL A 23 -2.20 14.53 -4.09
C VAL A 23 -1.48 14.34 -2.76
N ILE A 24 -0.21 14.73 -2.68
CA ILE A 24 0.58 14.72 -1.44
C ILE A 24 0.33 16.02 -0.67
N HIS A 25 0.43 17.15 -1.36
CA HIS A 25 0.06 18.46 -0.85
C HIS A 25 -0.90 19.15 -1.82
N PRO A 26 -2.06 19.65 -1.36
CA PRO A 26 -2.98 20.38 -2.21
C PRO A 26 -2.33 21.67 -2.71
N ALA A 27 -2.83 22.17 -3.84
CA ALA A 27 -2.46 23.49 -4.32
C ALA A 27 -2.88 24.58 -3.32
N THR A 28 -2.12 25.68 -3.32
CA THR A 28 -2.47 26.93 -2.65
C THR A 28 -2.67 28.02 -3.71
N ASP A 29 -3.02 29.24 -3.30
CA ASP A 29 -3.17 30.37 -4.23
C ASP A 29 -1.88 30.72 -4.99
N THR A 30 -0.72 30.33 -4.47
CA THR A 30 0.59 30.69 -5.00
C THR A 30 1.46 29.51 -5.40
N THR A 31 1.02 28.28 -5.13
CA THR A 31 1.83 27.06 -5.32
C THR A 31 0.98 25.93 -5.89
N GLU A 32 1.49 25.26 -6.92
CA GLU A 32 0.83 24.08 -7.49
C GLU A 32 0.81 22.90 -6.51
N ALA A 33 -0.13 21.97 -6.74
CA ALA A 33 -0.23 20.77 -5.94
C ALA A 33 1.01 19.88 -6.10
N VAL A 34 1.50 19.33 -5.00
CA VAL A 34 2.55 18.31 -5.02
C VAL A 34 1.89 16.95 -5.21
N MET A 35 2.19 16.32 -6.33
CA MET A 35 1.58 15.05 -6.74
C MET A 35 2.49 13.86 -6.42
N GLU A 36 1.86 12.69 -6.27
CA GLU A 36 2.55 11.41 -6.18
C GLU A 36 3.47 11.18 -7.38
N SER A 37 4.68 10.67 -7.13
CA SER A 37 5.65 10.37 -8.17
C SER A 37 5.22 9.21 -9.07
N ASP A 38 5.71 9.18 -10.31
CA ASP A 38 5.48 8.06 -11.23
C ASP A 38 5.95 6.72 -10.66
N THR A 39 7.06 6.71 -9.92
CA THR A 39 7.59 5.48 -9.29
C THR A 39 6.60 4.93 -8.26
N SER A 40 6.07 5.80 -7.39
CA SER A 40 5.10 5.42 -6.37
C SER A 40 3.78 4.94 -6.98
N LEU A 41 3.26 5.69 -7.96
CA LEU A 41 2.03 5.33 -8.66
C LEU A 41 2.16 3.98 -9.36
N ARG A 42 3.30 3.73 -10.03
CA ARG A 42 3.55 2.47 -10.74
C ARG A 42 3.62 1.27 -9.80
N LEU A 43 4.17 1.44 -8.59
CA LEU A 43 4.17 0.39 -7.57
C LEU A 43 2.75 0.11 -7.07
N ARG A 44 1.96 1.15 -6.80
CA ARG A 44 0.57 0.97 -6.35
C ARG A 44 -0.31 0.34 -7.41
N ALA A 45 -0.19 0.76 -8.67
CA ALA A 45 -0.93 0.19 -9.79
C ALA A 45 -0.64 -1.31 -10.00
N GLN A 46 0.57 -1.76 -9.69
CA GLN A 46 0.93 -3.19 -9.69
C GLN A 46 0.26 -3.95 -8.53
N SER A 47 0.28 -3.38 -7.33
CA SER A 47 -0.35 -3.99 -6.13
C SER A 47 -1.89 -3.90 -6.09
N ALA A 48 -2.52 -3.21 -7.05
CA ALA A 48 -3.97 -3.05 -7.07
C ALA A 48 -4.74 -4.37 -7.10
N TRP A 49 -4.14 -5.41 -7.69
CA TRP A 49 -4.69 -6.77 -7.72
C TRP A 49 -4.72 -7.42 -6.34
N ASP A 50 -3.78 -7.08 -5.45
CA ASP A 50 -3.78 -7.56 -4.07
C ASP A 50 -5.02 -7.03 -3.31
N GLY A 51 -5.46 -5.81 -3.64
CA GLY A 51 -6.66 -5.19 -3.08
C GLY A 51 -7.99 -5.83 -3.50
N LEU A 52 -8.00 -6.68 -4.53
CA LEU A 52 -9.21 -7.43 -4.93
C LEU A 52 -9.47 -8.64 -4.02
N SER A 53 -8.49 -9.04 -3.21
CA SER A 53 -8.61 -10.22 -2.37
C SER A 53 -9.46 -9.94 -1.13
N VAL A 54 -10.55 -10.71 -0.98
CA VAL A 54 -11.47 -10.65 0.17
C VAL A 54 -10.92 -11.40 1.39
N ALA A 55 -10.02 -12.37 1.18
CA ALA A 55 -9.47 -13.20 2.26
C ALA A 55 -8.43 -12.49 3.14
N GLY A 56 -8.13 -11.21 2.89
CA GLY A 56 -7.19 -10.41 3.67
C GLY A 56 -5.75 -10.94 3.69
N PRO A 57 -5.11 -11.26 2.55
CA PRO A 57 -3.67 -11.48 2.54
C PRO A 57 -2.94 -10.18 2.93
N SER A 58 -1.71 -10.29 3.43
CA SER A 58 -0.91 -9.12 3.84
C SER A 58 -0.87 -8.03 2.77
N GLY A 59 -0.73 -8.40 1.49
CA GLY A 59 -0.70 -7.46 0.36
C GLY A 59 -1.97 -6.62 0.22
N ALA A 60 -3.15 -7.15 0.56
CA ALA A 60 -4.41 -6.39 0.50
C ALA A 60 -4.39 -5.24 1.52
N TYR A 61 -4.00 -5.54 2.77
CA TYR A 61 -3.88 -4.53 3.83
C TYR A 61 -2.82 -3.48 3.49
N GLU A 62 -1.68 -3.90 2.95
CA GLU A 62 -0.60 -3.00 2.54
C GLU A 62 -1.02 -2.08 1.39
N TYR A 63 -1.72 -2.61 0.39
CA TYR A 63 -2.25 -1.84 -0.72
C TYR A 63 -3.24 -0.75 -0.26
N PHE A 64 -4.21 -1.12 0.58
CA PHE A 64 -5.19 -0.15 1.09
C PHE A 64 -4.55 0.91 1.97
N ALA A 65 -3.59 0.52 2.83
CA ALA A 65 -2.86 1.46 3.68
C ALA A 65 -2.08 2.48 2.84
N ARG A 66 -1.34 2.03 1.82
CA ARG A 66 -0.59 2.93 0.91
C ARG A 66 -1.51 3.76 0.01
N SER A 67 -2.69 3.27 -0.31
CA SER A 67 -3.66 3.97 -1.17
C SER A 67 -4.54 4.97 -0.44
N ALA A 68 -4.53 4.96 0.89
CA ALA A 68 -5.33 5.88 1.71
C ALA A 68 -4.85 7.35 1.61
N SER A 69 -3.55 7.59 1.43
CA SER A 69 -2.98 8.93 1.35
C SER A 69 -1.61 8.95 0.67
N GLY A 70 -1.33 10.01 -0.10
CA GLY A 70 -0.02 10.22 -0.73
C GLY A 70 1.11 10.48 0.26
N LEU A 71 0.79 10.69 1.54
CA LEU A 71 1.76 10.85 2.63
C LEU A 71 2.29 9.50 3.16
N VAL A 72 1.66 8.38 2.80
CA VAL A 72 2.09 7.05 3.26
C VAL A 72 3.24 6.57 2.38
N ARG A 73 4.46 6.61 2.94
CA ARG A 73 5.67 6.15 2.24
C ARG A 73 5.77 4.62 2.16
N ASP A 74 5.38 3.94 3.23
CA ASP A 74 5.45 2.48 3.35
C ASP A 74 4.37 1.97 4.30
N ALA A 75 3.96 0.73 4.09
CA ALA A 75 3.04 0.00 4.95
C ALA A 75 3.39 -1.49 4.88
N ARG A 76 3.38 -2.16 6.03
CA ARG A 76 3.63 -3.59 6.12
C ARG A 76 2.66 -4.25 7.07
N ALA A 77 2.01 -5.30 6.58
CA ALA A 77 1.12 -6.12 7.40
C ALA A 77 1.94 -7.23 8.08
N HIS A 78 1.77 -7.34 9.40
CA HIS A 78 2.40 -8.38 10.20
C HIS A 78 1.31 -9.32 10.72
N GLN A 79 1.53 -10.62 10.55
CA GLN A 79 0.69 -11.63 11.19
C GLN A 79 1.40 -12.16 12.44
N PRO A 80 0.69 -12.33 13.56
CA PRO A 80 1.27 -13.00 14.71
C PRO A 80 1.57 -14.46 14.35
N VAL A 81 2.72 -14.97 14.80
CA VAL A 81 3.02 -16.40 14.71
C VAL A 81 2.15 -17.16 15.71
N THR A 82 1.05 -17.75 15.25
CA THR A 82 0.21 -18.63 16.08
C THR A 82 0.87 -20.01 16.18
N GLY A 83 1.39 -20.38 17.36
CA GLY A 83 1.97 -21.72 17.54
C GLY A 83 2.80 -22.01 18.80
N HIS A 84 3.08 -21.03 19.67
CA HIS A 84 3.69 -21.33 20.98
C HIS A 84 2.62 -21.25 22.06
N SER A 85 1.89 -22.35 22.25
CA SER A 85 1.27 -22.60 23.55
C SER A 85 2.42 -22.70 24.55
N HIS A 86 2.71 -21.60 25.25
CA HIS A 86 3.55 -21.62 26.44
C HIS A 86 2.85 -22.52 27.45
N ARG A 87 3.16 -23.82 27.40
CA ARG A 87 2.80 -24.79 28.43
C ARG A 87 3.61 -24.40 29.65
N LEU A 88 3.02 -23.59 30.54
CA LEU A 88 3.61 -23.27 31.84
C LEU A 88 3.70 -24.60 32.62
N HIS A 89 4.89 -25.20 32.65
CA HIS A 89 5.17 -26.27 33.59
C HIS A 89 5.29 -25.64 34.98
N PRO A 90 4.49 -26.06 35.98
CA PRO A 90 4.66 -25.60 37.34
C PRO A 90 6.01 -26.10 37.85
N VAL A 91 6.91 -25.17 38.18
CA VAL A 91 8.15 -25.49 38.90
C VAL A 91 7.74 -25.82 40.34
N SER A 92 7.67 -27.12 40.65
CA SER A 92 7.65 -27.60 42.03
C SER A 92 8.92 -27.13 42.71
N ARG A 93 8.81 -26.17 43.62
CA ARG A 93 9.86 -25.90 44.60
C ARG A 93 9.76 -26.98 45.67
N ARG A 94 10.91 -27.61 45.95
CA ARG A 94 11.13 -28.46 47.13
C ARG A 94 11.01 -27.63 48.41
#